data_AF-A0A1A6A9E8-F1
#
_entry.id   AF-A0A1A6A9E8-F1
#
_cell.length_a   1.000
_cell.length_b   1.000
_cell.length_c   1.000
_cell.angle_alpha   90.00
_cell.angle_beta   90.00
_cell.angle_gamma   90.00
#
_symmetry.space_group_name_H-M   'P 1'
#
loop_
_entity.id
_entity.type
_entity.pdbx_description
1 polymer ?
#
loop_
_entity_poly.entity_id
_entity_poly.type
_entity_poly.pdbx_seq_one_letter_code
_entity_poly.pdbx_strand_id
1 'polypeptide(L)'
;MALRFPDNSRTVISVLNTTFVSMLALTGHLAGMGPLYYLISCGGTALHLAWQTITVNFDSREDCWNKFCSNGYITGPLVWLGIAANYVQTVLLI
;
A
#
# COMPACT_ATOMS: atom_id res chain seq x y z
N MET A 1 -12.94 8.81 -10.97
CA MET A 1 -13.18 7.34 -11.04
C MET A 1 -14.64 7.04 -10.75
N ALA A 2 -15.20 7.48 -9.61
CA ALA A 2 -16.62 7.30 -9.27
C ALA A 2 -17.60 7.82 -10.34
N LEU A 3 -17.37 9.00 -10.92
CA LEU A 3 -18.25 9.57 -11.96
C LEU A 3 -18.17 8.86 -13.33
N ARG A 4 -17.07 8.16 -13.62
CA ARG A 4 -16.85 7.48 -14.92
C ARG A 4 -17.07 5.98 -14.85
N PHE A 5 -16.88 5.39 -13.68
CA PHE A 5 -16.98 3.96 -13.42
C PHE A 5 -17.80 3.72 -12.15
N PRO A 6 -19.10 4.06 -12.13
CA PRO A 6 -19.93 3.92 -10.94
C PRO A 6 -19.95 2.48 -10.43
N ASP A 7 -20.15 1.50 -11.33
CA ASP A 7 -20.26 0.09 -10.96
C ASP A 7 -18.89 -0.63 -10.88
N ASN A 8 -17.88 -0.10 -11.59
CA ASN A 8 -16.59 -0.77 -11.76
C ASN A 8 -15.44 -0.15 -10.95
N SER A 9 -15.73 0.87 -10.12
CA SER A 9 -14.68 1.58 -9.35
C SER A 9 -13.85 0.64 -8.48
N ARG A 10 -14.48 -0.36 -7.84
CA ARG A 10 -13.78 -1.33 -6.99
C ARG A 10 -12.76 -2.16 -7.77
N THR A 11 -13.12 -2.61 -8.97
CA THR A 11 -12.26 -3.41 -9.85
C THR A 11 -11.08 -2.59 -10.37
N VAL A 12 -11.31 -1.34 -10.76
CA VAL A 12 -10.22 -0.47 -11.23
C VAL A 12 -9.24 -0.19 -10.09
N ILE A 13 -9.74 0.11 -8.89
CA ILE A 13 -8.90 0.35 -7.71
C ILE A 13 -8.12 -0.91 -7.31
N SER A 14 -8.73 -2.10 -7.35
CA SER A 14 -8.02 -3.33 -6.99
C SER A 14 -6.87 -3.64 -7.96
N VAL A 15 -7.06 -3.41 -9.26
CA VAL A 15 -6.01 -3.57 -10.27
C VAL A 15 -4.86 -2.61 -10.00
N LEU A 16 -5.15 -1.32 -9.79
CA LEU A 16 -4.13 -0.31 -9.51
C LEU A 16 -3.37 -0.62 -8.21
N ASN A 17 -4.06 -1.04 -7.15
CA ASN A 17 -3.43 -1.41 -5.88
C ASN A 17 -2.53 -2.64 -6.05
N THR A 18 -2.96 -3.64 -6.82
CA THR A 18 -2.15 -4.83 -7.11
C THR A 18 -0.90 -4.48 -7.91
N THR A 19 -1.04 -3.64 -8.94
CA THR A 19 0.11 -3.13 -9.72
C THR A 19 1.06 -2.32 -8.85
N PHE A 20 0.56 -1.49 -7.94
CA PHE A 20 1.40 -0.72 -7.04
C PHE A 20 2.24 -1.64 -6.13
N VAL A 21 1.61 -2.62 -5.49
CA VAL A 21 2.31 -3.57 -4.61
C VAL A 21 3.32 -4.41 -5.40
N SER A 22 3.00 -4.83 -6.63
CA SER A 22 3.94 -5.60 -7.47
C SER A 22 5.14 -4.77 -7.89
N MET A 23 4.96 -3.51 -8.26
CA MET A 23 6.07 -2.59 -8.53
C MET A 23 6.90 -2.33 -7.28
N LEU A 24 6.27 -2.18 -6.11
CA LEU A 24 6.98 -2.00 -4.84
C LEU A 24 7.84 -3.23 -4.49
N ALA A 25 7.33 -4.43 -4.74
CA ALA A 25 8.08 -5.68 -4.56
C ALA A 25 9.24 -5.79 -5.56
N LEU A 26 9.02 -5.41 -6.82
CA LEU A 26 10.07 -5.36 -7.84
C LEU A 26 11.18 -4.37 -7.46
N THR A 27 10.83 -3.19 -6.95
CA THR A 27 11.83 -2.23 -6.45
C THR A 27 12.65 -2.83 -5.32
N GLY A 28 12.02 -3.53 -4.37
CA GLY A 28 12.73 -4.25 -3.30
C GLY A 28 13.70 -5.29 -3.83
N HIS A 29 13.29 -6.04 -4.86
CA HIS A 29 14.11 -7.06 -5.49
C HIS A 29 15.34 -6.47 -6.19
N LEU A 30 15.12 -5.41 -6.98
CA LEU A 30 16.20 -4.71 -7.68
C LEU A 30 17.16 -4.00 -6.72
N ALA A 31 16.67 -3.53 -5.56
CA ALA A 31 17.48 -2.88 -4.54
C ALA A 31 18.18 -3.86 -3.58
N GLY A 32 17.97 -5.18 -3.72
CA GLY A 32 18.56 -6.18 -2.82
C GLY A 32 18.07 -6.07 -1.37
N MET A 33 16.83 -5.62 -1.16
CA MET A 33 16.26 -5.44 0.17
C MET A 33 16.05 -6.78 0.89
N GLY A 34 16.20 -6.77 2.21
CA GLY A 34 16.04 -7.92 3.09
C GLY A 34 14.58 -8.26 3.43
N PRO A 35 14.36 -9.33 4.21
CA PRO A 35 13.02 -9.87 4.49
C PRO A 35 12.11 -8.88 5.24
N LEU A 36 12.65 -8.01 6.09
CA LEU A 36 11.85 -7.02 6.82
C LEU A 36 11.19 -5.99 5.90
N TYR A 37 11.85 -5.60 4.81
CA TYR A 37 11.25 -4.72 3.81
C TYR A 37 10.00 -5.36 3.19
N TYR A 38 10.08 -6.62 2.77
CA TYR A 38 8.94 -7.30 2.14
C TYR A 38 7.79 -7.50 3.12
N LEU A 39 8.08 -7.84 4.38
CA LEU A 39 7.05 -8.05 5.39
C LEU A 39 6.29 -6.74 5.69
N ILE A 40 7.04 -5.65 5.94
CA ILE A 40 6.46 -4.38 6.40
C ILE A 40 5.97 -3.55 5.20
N SER A 41 6.86 -3.23 4.26
CA SER A 41 6.52 -2.35 3.12
C SER A 41 5.56 -3.06 2.17
N CYS A 42 5.89 -4.25 1.65
CA CYS A 42 5.02 -4.91 0.67
C CYS A 42 3.79 -5.55 1.34
N GLY A 43 3.99 -6.35 2.38
CA GLY A 43 2.93 -7.07 3.08
C GLY A 43 1.97 -6.12 3.81
N GLY A 44 2.50 -5.21 4.61
CA GLY A 44 1.69 -4.21 5.33
C GLY A 44 0.88 -3.33 4.38
N THR A 45 1.50 -2.83 3.31
CA THR A 45 0.81 -2.02 2.30
C THR A 45 -0.27 -2.83 1.57
N ALA A 46 0.02 -4.07 1.20
CA ALA A 46 -0.96 -4.93 0.54
C ALA A 46 -2.20 -5.18 1.43
N LEU A 47 -1.99 -5.49 2.71
CA LEU A 47 -3.07 -5.68 3.67
C LEU A 47 -3.89 -4.40 3.87
N HIS A 48 -3.22 -3.26 4.01
CA HIS A 48 -3.90 -1.99 4.21
C HIS A 48 -4.72 -1.58 2.97
N LEU A 49 -4.16 -1.70 1.76
CA LEU A 49 -4.87 -1.42 0.52
C LEU A 49 -6.01 -2.40 0.27
N ALA A 50 -5.83 -3.69 0.61
CA ALA A 50 -6.91 -4.68 0.55
C ALA A 50 -8.06 -4.34 1.50
N TRP A 51 -7.77 -3.88 2.73
CA TRP A 51 -8.78 -3.41 3.66
C TRP A 51 -9.52 -2.17 3.15
N GLN A 52 -8.82 -1.21 2.52
CA GLN A 52 -9.46 -0.03 1.92
C GLN A 52 -10.41 -0.43 0.79
N THR A 53 -9.92 -1.24 -0.17
CA THR A 53 -10.73 -1.71 -1.31
C THR A 53 -11.86 -2.62 -0.85
N ILE A 54 -11.62 -3.40 0.20
CA ILE A 54 -12.53 -4.05 1.16
C ILE A 54 -13.80 -3.27 1.52
N THR A 55 -13.55 -2.27 2.35
CA THR A 55 -14.51 -1.67 3.26
C THR A 55 -15.00 -0.32 2.76
N VAL A 56 -14.55 0.13 1.58
CA VAL A 56 -14.95 1.42 1.01
C VAL A 56 -16.44 1.44 0.71
N ASN A 57 -17.10 2.45 1.29
CA ASN A 57 -18.45 2.87 0.97
C ASN A 57 -18.36 4.06 0.01
N PHE A 58 -18.61 3.79 -1.27
CA PHE A 58 -18.55 4.81 -2.33
C PHE A 58 -19.68 5.85 -2.25
N ASP A 59 -20.76 5.55 -1.52
CA ASP A 59 -21.88 6.47 -1.33
C ASP A 59 -21.63 7.48 -0.19
N SER A 60 -20.64 7.22 0.67
CA SER A 60 -20.25 8.13 1.75
C SER A 60 -19.02 8.94 1.37
N ARG A 61 -19.21 10.26 1.20
CA ARG A 61 -18.12 11.22 0.94
C ARG A 61 -17.07 11.21 2.06
N GLU A 62 -17.52 11.10 3.31
CA GLU A 62 -16.65 11.07 4.48
C GLU A 62 -15.78 9.81 4.48
N ASP A 63 -16.36 8.64 4.23
CA ASP A 63 -15.62 7.38 4.18
C ASP A 63 -14.59 7.37 3.03
N CYS A 64 -14.98 7.88 1.86
CA CYS A 64 -14.07 8.05 0.73
C CYS A 64 -12.89 8.96 1.06
N TRP A 65 -13.14 10.07 1.76
CA TRP A 65 -12.11 11.01 2.18
C TRP A 65 -11.18 10.40 3.23
N ASN A 66 -11.73 9.70 4.22
CA ASN A 66 -10.95 9.04 5.26
C ASN A 66 -10.01 7.97 4.67
N LYS A 67 -10.49 7.15 3.72
CA LYS A 67 -9.65 6.19 3.00
C LYS A 67 -8.58 6.85 2.14
N PHE A 68 -8.90 7.97 1.50
CA PHE A 68 -7.92 8.76 0.76
C PHE A 68 -6.81 9.30 1.69
N CYS A 69 -7.18 9.94 2.80
CA CYS A 69 -6.22 10.43 3.79
C CYS A 69 -5.36 9.31 4.39
N SER A 70 -5.94 8.13 4.60
CA SER A 70 -5.24 6.96 5.11
C SER A 70 -4.04 6.53 4.24
N ASN A 71 -4.06 6.83 2.94
CA ASN A 71 -2.89 6.60 2.09
C ASN A 71 -1.67 7.43 2.49
N GLY A 72 -1.88 8.68 2.91
CA GLY A 72 -0.80 9.54 3.40
C GLY A 72 -0.33 9.17 4.80
N TYR A 73 -1.27 8.87 5.71
CA TYR A 73 -0.96 8.67 7.12
C TYR A 73 -0.61 7.22 7.50
N ILE A 74 -0.95 6.23 6.67
CA ILE A 74 -0.72 4.82 6.97
C ILE A 74 0.09 4.14 5.87
N THR A 75 -0.36 4.20 4.61
CA THR A 75 0.33 3.52 3.50
C THR A 75 1.75 4.08 3.29
N GLY A 76 1.92 5.40 3.28
CA GLY A 76 3.24 6.03 3.17
C GLY A 76 4.21 5.61 4.28
N PRO A 77 3.83 5.76 5.56
CA PRO A 77 4.63 5.29 6.68
C PRO A 77 4.94 3.80 6.65
N LEU A 78 4.02 2.92 6.23
CA LEU A 78 4.30 1.49 6.07
C LEU A 78 5.45 1.23 5.08
N VAL A 79 5.42 1.89 3.92
CA VAL A 79 6.50 1.78 2.94
C VAL A 79 7.82 2.28 3.52
N TRP A 80 7.83 3.45 4.15
CA TRP A 80 9.03 4.03 4.73
C TRP A 80 9.60 3.18 5.88
N LEU A 81 8.74 2.66 6.76
CA LEU A 81 9.14 1.86 7.91
C LEU A 81 9.82 0.55 7.50
N GLY A 82 9.37 -0.12 6.44
CA GLY A 82 10.07 -1.32 5.99
C GLY A 82 11.43 -1.03 5.35
N ILE A 83 11.60 0.12 4.71
CA ILE A 83 12.92 0.59 4.24
C ILE A 83 13.82 0.91 5.45
N ALA A 84 13.31 1.63 6.44
CA ALA A 84 14.03 1.95 7.67
C ALA A 84 14.40 0.68 8.46
N ALA A 85 13.49 -0.29 8.58
CA ALA A 85 13.74 -1.56 9.23
C ALA A 85 14.82 -2.38 8.52
N ASN A 86 14.80 -2.39 7.18
CA ASN A 86 15.88 -2.99 6.40
C ASN A 86 17.22 -2.30 6.66
N TYR A 87 17.24 -0.96 6.67
CA TYR A 87 18.46 -0.21 6.98
C TYR A 87 19.02 -0.56 8.37
N VAL A 88 18.16 -0.62 9.39
CA VAL A 88 18.57 -1.04 10.74
C VAL A 88 19.12 -2.47 10.73
N GLN A 89 18.46 -3.39 10.04
CA GLN A 89 18.91 -4.79 9.95
C GLN A 89 20.27 -4.93 9.26
N THR A 90 20.47 -4.25 8.13
CA THR A 90 21.66 -4.44 7.29
C THR A 90 22.86 -3.61 7.74
N VAL A 91 22.64 -2.46 8.39
CA VAL A 91 23.72 -1.50 8.71
C VAL A 91 24.00 -1.41 10.21
N LEU A 92 23.00 -1.61 11.08
CA LEU A 92 23.18 -1.47 12.53
C LEU A 92 23.34 -2.81 13.26
N LEU A 93 22.78 -3.90 12.73
CA LEU A 93 22.73 -5.20 13.39
C LEU A 93 23.63 -6.27 12.75
N ILE A 94 24.24 -5.96 11.61
CA ILE A 94 25.23 -6.77 10.88
C ILE A 94 26.43 -5.86 10.60
#